data_AF-A0A7S2UY91-F1
#
_entry.id   AF-A0A7S2UY91-F1
#
_cell.length_a   1.000
_cell.length_b   1.000
_cell.length_c   1.000
_cell.angle_alpha   90.00
_cell.angle_beta   90.00
_cell.angle_gamma   90.00
#
_symmetry.space_group_name_H-M   'P 1'
#
loop_
_entity.id
_entity.type
_entity.pdbx_description
1 polymer ?
#
loop_
_entity_poly.entity_id
_entity_poly.type
_entity_poly.pdbx_seq_one_letter_code
_entity_poly.pdbx_strand_id
1 'polypeptide(L)'
;ITPYAQIDFSFRCNHDPAKGISGSYLRRSNQMPPLAREVKHHPSSVNLLLMRQLLDATSCRTLLDFLCTDLACVDRKLAGRIIAELGHGFHDKMGTNLESKQVNQLTQLLRDVSLFKPPDGSCLSPAGEYNLRLGIQKELQPDLVATHTE
;
A
#
# COMPACT_ATOMS: atom_id res chain seq x y z
N ILE A 1 -16.59 -6.67 10.48
CA ILE A 1 -15.20 -7.18 10.33
C ILE A 1 -14.25 -6.74 11.45
N THR A 2 -14.61 -5.77 12.30
CA THR A 2 -13.75 -5.25 13.38
C THR A 2 -14.27 -5.66 14.77
N PRO A 3 -14.23 -6.95 15.16
CA PRO A 3 -14.75 -7.40 16.46
C PRO A 3 -13.96 -6.82 17.66
N TYR A 4 -12.82 -6.18 17.41
CA TYR A 4 -12.01 -5.49 18.39
C TYR A 4 -12.44 -4.04 18.67
N ALA A 5 -13.40 -3.50 17.92
CA ALA A 5 -13.96 -2.18 18.14
C ALA A 5 -15.27 -2.25 18.94
N GLN A 6 -15.58 -1.17 19.65
CA GLN A 6 -16.93 -0.87 20.14
C GLN A 6 -17.45 0.32 19.34
N ILE A 7 -18.69 0.23 18.86
CA ILE A 7 -19.32 1.28 18.07
C ILE A 7 -20.65 1.61 18.74
N ASP A 8 -20.79 2.84 19.20
CA ASP A 8 -22.05 3.38 19.72
C ASP A 8 -22.57 4.43 18.75
N PHE A 9 -23.81 4.26 18.30
CA PHE A 9 -24.47 5.16 17.36
C PHE A 9 -25.72 5.74 18.01
N SER A 10 -25.89 7.05 17.93
CA SER A 10 -27.10 7.73 18.36
C SER A 10 -27.48 8.83 17.38
N PHE A 11 -28.66 8.71 16.80
CA PHE A 11 -29.34 9.69 15.99
C PHE A 11 -30.52 10.25 16.78
N ARG A 12 -30.63 11.58 16.84
CA ARG A 12 -31.74 12.28 17.47
C ARG A 12 -32.46 13.11 16.42
N CYS A 13 -33.76 12.94 16.30
CA CYS A 13 -34.59 13.78 15.46
C CYS A 13 -35.15 14.93 16.30
N ASN A 14 -34.87 16.18 15.90
CA ASN A 14 -35.28 17.37 16.66
C ASN A 14 -36.79 17.65 16.55
N HIS A 15 -37.43 17.20 15.47
CA HIS A 15 -38.86 17.42 15.23
C HIS A 15 -39.75 16.30 15.79
N ASP A 16 -39.21 15.08 15.91
CA ASP A 16 -39.94 13.92 16.42
C ASP A 16 -38.98 13.03 17.23
N PRO A 17 -38.91 13.20 18.56
CA PRO A 17 -37.96 12.46 19.39
C PRO A 17 -38.21 10.94 19.36
N ALA A 18 -39.39 10.47 18.96
CA ALA A 18 -39.68 9.04 18.82
C ALA A 18 -39.01 8.41 17.58
N LYS A 19 -38.56 9.23 16.61
CA LYS A 19 -37.76 8.79 15.45
C LYS A 19 -36.25 8.79 15.72
N GLY A 20 -35.84 9.03 16.96
CA GLY A 20 -34.45 8.80 17.37
C GLY A 20 -34.08 7.33 17.19
N ILE A 21 -32.86 7.08 16.73
CA ILE A 21 -32.33 5.72 16.54
C ILE A 21 -31.06 5.64 17.37
N SER A 22 -30.94 4.62 18.21
CA SER A 22 -29.68 4.34 18.91
C SER A 22 -29.35 2.86 18.80
N GLY A 23 -28.06 2.56 18.68
CA GLY A 23 -27.55 1.21 18.55
C GLY A 23 -26.14 1.11 19.11
N SER A 24 -25.87 0.03 19.83
CA SER A 24 -24.58 -0.24 20.45
C SER A 24 -24.04 -1.59 19.97
N TYR A 25 -22.83 -1.59 19.45
CA TYR A 25 -22.13 -2.76 18.95
C TYR A 25 -20.89 -2.99 19.82
N LEU A 26 -21.03 -3.89 20.80
CA LEU A 26 -19.97 -4.15 21.78
C LEU A 26 -18.77 -4.89 21.17
N ARG A 27 -17.60 -4.63 21.73
CA ARG A 27 -16.36 -5.36 21.44
C ARG A 27 -16.50 -6.85 21.80
N ARG A 28 -15.84 -7.72 21.03
CA ARG A 28 -15.76 -9.19 21.26
C ARG A 28 -14.36 -9.77 21.27
N SER A 29 -13.36 -9.04 20.78
CA SER A 29 -11.96 -9.46 20.80
C SER A 29 -11.08 -8.31 21.31
N ASN A 30 -10.02 -8.63 22.05
CA ASN A 30 -8.95 -7.66 22.31
C ASN A 30 -7.76 -7.86 21.36
N GLN A 31 -7.83 -8.87 20.48
CA GLN A 31 -6.78 -9.16 19.51
C GLN A 31 -6.98 -8.32 18.25
N MET A 32 -6.16 -7.28 18.12
CA MET A 32 -6.11 -6.48 16.90
C MET A 32 -5.20 -7.15 15.85
N PRO A 33 -5.51 -7.02 14.56
CA PRO A 33 -4.61 -7.43 13.51
C PRO A 33 -3.30 -6.62 13.56
N PRO A 34 -2.20 -7.12 12.95
CA PRO A 34 -0.95 -6.38 12.88
C PRO A 34 -1.19 -5.04 12.19
N LEU A 35 -0.55 -3.98 12.64
CA LEU A 35 -0.70 -2.66 12.02
C LEU A 35 -0.10 -2.65 10.62
N ALA A 36 -0.83 -2.04 9.68
CA ALA A 36 -0.31 -1.77 8.35
C ALA A 36 0.93 -0.87 8.46
N ARG A 37 1.90 -1.08 7.56
CA ARG A 37 3.15 -0.33 7.54
C ARG A 37 3.30 0.39 6.22
N GLU A 38 3.85 1.60 6.28
CA GLU A 38 4.24 2.31 5.07
C GLU A 38 5.41 1.59 4.41
N VAL A 39 5.32 1.44 3.09
CA VAL A 39 6.36 0.84 2.25
C VAL A 39 6.60 1.70 1.02
N LYS A 40 7.80 1.58 0.48
CA LYS A 40 8.21 2.25 -0.75
C LYS A 40 7.42 1.71 -1.94
N HIS A 41 7.34 2.52 -2.99
CA HIS A 41 6.62 2.15 -4.20
C HIS A 41 7.33 1.02 -4.95
N HIS A 42 6.54 0.04 -5.41
CA HIS A 42 7.05 -1.01 -6.28
C HIS A 42 7.29 -0.45 -7.69
N PRO A 43 8.42 -0.75 -8.36
CA PRO A 43 8.78 -0.17 -9.66
C PRO A 43 7.71 -0.32 -10.75
N SER A 44 7.03 -1.46 -10.81
CA SER A 44 5.97 -1.70 -11.80
C SER A 44 4.69 -0.90 -11.54
N SER A 45 4.50 -0.37 -10.33
CA SER A 45 3.31 0.40 -9.95
C SER A 45 3.44 1.90 -10.18
N VAL A 46 4.66 2.38 -10.50
CA VAL A 46 4.92 3.81 -10.58
C VAL A 46 4.43 4.40 -11.91
N ASN A 47 3.84 5.59 -11.85
CA ASN A 47 3.38 6.35 -13.02
C ASN A 47 4.22 7.63 -13.22
N LEU A 48 3.99 8.35 -14.33
CA LEU A 48 4.79 9.52 -14.68
C LEU A 48 4.71 10.63 -13.63
N LEU A 49 3.53 10.86 -13.06
CA LEU A 49 3.33 11.90 -12.06
C LEU A 49 4.05 11.55 -10.76
N LEU A 50 3.89 10.31 -10.30
CA LEU A 50 4.51 9.79 -9.10
C LEU A 50 6.04 9.75 -9.24
N MET A 51 6.57 9.35 -10.39
CA MET A 51 8.01 9.41 -10.65
C MET A 51 8.55 10.83 -10.53
N ARG A 52 7.86 11.85 -11.05
CA ARG A 52 8.27 13.25 -10.87
C ARG A 52 8.24 13.66 -9.40
N GLN A 53 7.16 13.34 -8.69
CA GLN A 53 7.04 13.64 -7.26
C GLN A 53 8.16 12.98 -6.45
N LEU A 54 8.52 11.73 -6.77
CA LEU A 54 9.61 11.01 -6.11
C LEU A 54 10.97 11.62 -6.44
N LEU A 55 11.22 12.01 -7.70
CA LEU A 55 12.46 12.66 -8.12
C LEU A 55 12.61 14.06 -7.53
N ASP A 56 11.51 14.79 -7.32
CA ASP A 56 11.52 16.12 -6.71
C ASP A 56 11.71 16.04 -5.18
N ALA A 57 11.20 14.99 -4.54
CA ALA A 57 11.27 14.79 -3.09
C ALA A 57 12.50 14.02 -2.62
N THR A 58 13.24 13.37 -3.53
CA THR A 58 14.38 12.51 -3.17
C THR A 58 15.53 13.31 -2.55
N SER A 59 16.18 12.70 -1.57
CA SER A 59 17.46 13.20 -1.02
C SER A 59 18.69 12.61 -1.74
N CYS A 60 18.46 11.68 -2.67
CA CYS A 60 19.52 11.00 -3.42
C CYS A 60 20.18 11.95 -4.43
N ARG A 61 21.51 11.90 -4.52
CA ARG A 61 22.28 12.71 -5.48
C ARG A 61 22.45 12.04 -6.83
N THR A 62 22.31 10.72 -6.89
CA THR A 62 22.53 9.94 -8.11
C THR A 62 21.29 9.13 -8.45
N LEU A 63 21.08 8.90 -9.75
CA LEU A 63 19.99 8.08 -10.24
C LEU A 63 20.09 6.63 -9.72
N LEU A 64 21.30 6.09 -9.61
CA LEU A 64 21.50 4.75 -9.07
C LEU A 64 21.06 4.68 -7.60
N ASP A 65 21.42 5.67 -6.78
CA ASP A 65 21.02 5.69 -5.38
C ASP A 65 19.52 5.93 -5.24
N PHE A 66 18.90 6.76 -6.08
CA PHE A 66 17.44 6.94 -6.15
C PHE A 66 16.73 5.61 -6.40
N LEU A 67 17.16 4.86 -7.43
CA LEU A 67 16.54 3.58 -7.78
C LEU A 67 16.64 2.57 -6.63
N CYS A 68 17.74 2.56 -5.87
CA CYS A 68 17.91 1.64 -4.74
C CYS A 68 17.20 2.10 -3.47
N THR A 69 17.04 3.42 -3.29
CA THR A 69 16.62 4.00 -2.01
C THR A 69 15.16 4.39 -2.00
N ASP A 70 14.61 4.90 -3.10
CA ASP A 70 13.24 5.43 -3.14
C ASP A 70 12.23 4.40 -3.68
N LEU A 71 12.71 3.36 -4.37
CA LEU A 71 11.88 2.26 -4.87
C LEU A 71 12.07 0.99 -4.04
N ALA A 72 11.00 0.19 -3.95
CA ALA A 72 11.06 -1.13 -3.33
C ALA A 72 11.66 -2.17 -4.30
N CYS A 73 12.24 -3.24 -3.78
CA CYS A 73 12.69 -4.40 -4.57
C CYS A 73 13.75 -4.13 -5.65
N VAL A 74 14.51 -3.02 -5.53
CA VAL A 74 15.60 -2.69 -6.45
C VAL A 74 16.94 -2.75 -5.73
N ASP A 75 17.72 -3.78 -6.04
CA ASP A 75 19.10 -3.90 -5.58
C ASP A 75 20.07 -3.12 -6.47
N ARG A 76 21.26 -2.79 -5.96
CA ARG A 76 22.31 -2.07 -6.71
C ARG A 76 22.67 -2.73 -8.04
N LYS A 77 22.66 -4.07 -8.10
CA LYS A 77 22.89 -4.83 -9.35
C LYS A 77 21.74 -4.64 -10.35
N LEU A 78 20.50 -4.63 -9.86
CA LEU A 78 19.32 -4.43 -10.71
C LEU A 78 19.24 -2.98 -11.20
N ALA A 79 19.52 -2.01 -10.33
CA ALA A 79 19.61 -0.60 -10.70
C ALA A 79 20.62 -0.36 -11.83
N GLY A 80 21.82 -0.93 -11.73
CA GLY A 80 22.83 -0.84 -12.80
C GLY A 80 22.37 -1.47 -14.12
N ARG A 81 21.64 -2.59 -14.07
CA ARG A 81 21.04 -3.21 -15.26
C ARG A 81 19.96 -2.33 -15.89
N ILE A 82 19.08 -1.73 -15.09
CA ILE A 82 18.04 -0.81 -15.56
C ILE A 82 18.69 0.40 -16.26
N ILE A 83 19.72 0.97 -15.67
CA ILE A 83 20.45 2.10 -16.26
C ILE A 83 21.12 1.70 -17.58
N ALA A 84 21.71 0.50 -17.64
CA ALA A 84 22.29 -0.02 -18.87
C ALA A 84 21.25 -0.26 -19.98
N GLU A 85 20.05 -0.74 -19.63
CA GLU A 85 18.95 -0.95 -20.58
C GLU A 85 18.35 0.36 -21.11
N LEU A 86 18.35 1.43 -20.31
CA LEU A 86 17.92 2.77 -20.78
C LEU A 86 18.86 3.36 -21.85
N GLY A 87 20.12 2.93 -21.88
CA GLY A 87 21.06 3.24 -22.95
C GLY A 87 21.58 4.68 -22.95
N HIS A 88 21.85 5.21 -24.15
CA HIS A 88 22.54 6.49 -24.33
C HIS A 88 21.78 7.65 -23.69
N GLY A 89 22.42 8.30 -22.71
CA GLY A 89 21.84 9.41 -21.95
C GLY A 89 21.52 9.08 -20.50
N PHE A 90 21.75 7.85 -20.04
CA PHE A 90 21.67 7.46 -18.64
C PHE A 90 23.01 6.89 -18.14
N HIS A 91 23.44 7.33 -16.97
CA HIS A 91 24.67 6.87 -16.32
C HIS A 91 24.48 6.81 -14.81
N ASP A 92 25.20 5.91 -14.12
CA ASP A 92 25.07 5.67 -12.68
C ASP A 92 25.22 6.93 -11.81
N LYS A 93 26.09 7.86 -12.23
CA LYS A 93 26.39 9.11 -11.52
C LYS A 93 25.55 10.30 -12.00
N MET A 94 24.58 10.08 -12.89
CA MET A 94 23.65 11.11 -13.33
C MET A 94 22.85 11.61 -12.12
N GLY A 95 22.60 12.92 -12.08
CA GLY A 95 21.74 13.51 -11.05
C GLY A 95 20.28 13.08 -11.16
N THR A 96 19.49 13.37 -10.14
CA THR A 96 18.04 13.07 -10.11
C THR A 96 17.20 14.12 -10.85
N ASN A 97 17.79 15.23 -11.28
CA ASN A 97 17.12 16.23 -12.13
C ASN A 97 17.08 15.75 -13.59
N LEU A 98 16.03 15.02 -13.94
CA LEU A 98 15.82 14.41 -15.25
C LEU A 98 14.89 15.25 -16.13
N GLU A 99 15.16 15.31 -17.43
CA GLU A 99 14.23 15.91 -18.38
C GLU A 99 12.94 15.09 -18.50
N SER A 100 11.83 15.74 -18.90
CA SER A 100 10.54 15.07 -19.07
C SER A 100 10.60 13.83 -19.98
N LYS A 101 11.44 13.86 -21.03
CA LYS A 101 11.65 12.71 -21.92
C LYS A 101 12.33 11.54 -21.21
N GLN A 102 13.34 11.83 -20.38
CA GLN A 102 14.06 10.83 -19.61
C GLN A 102 13.17 10.19 -18.53
N VAL A 103 12.35 11.00 -17.84
CA VAL A 103 11.38 10.48 -16.87
C VAL A 103 10.37 9.55 -17.55
N ASN A 104 9.89 9.92 -18.75
CA ASN A 104 8.98 9.08 -19.51
C ASN A 104 9.60 7.73 -19.88
N GLN A 105 10.84 7.74 -20.39
CA GLN A 105 11.58 6.52 -20.74
C GLN A 105 11.82 5.62 -19.53
N LEU A 106 12.29 6.19 -18.42
CA LEU A 106 12.49 5.47 -17.17
C LEU A 106 11.20 4.82 -16.69
N THR A 107 10.12 5.59 -16.61
CA THR A 107 8.83 5.08 -16.12
C THR A 107 8.22 4.02 -17.03
N GLN A 108 8.45 4.11 -18.34
CA GLN A 108 8.01 3.09 -19.29
C GLN A 108 8.79 1.80 -19.07
N LEU A 109 10.12 1.87 -18.99
CA LEU A 109 10.96 0.70 -18.73
C LEU A 109 10.59 0.02 -17.41
N LEU A 110 10.42 0.77 -16.31
CA LEU A 110 10.05 0.20 -15.01
C LEU A 110 8.69 -0.53 -15.02
N ARG A 111 7.78 -0.15 -15.93
CA ARG A 111 6.47 -0.81 -16.08
C ARG A 111 6.53 -2.04 -16.99
N ASP A 112 7.32 -1.96 -18.06
CA ASP A 112 7.43 -3.03 -19.06
C ASP A 112 8.30 -4.19 -18.56
N VAL A 113 9.22 -3.92 -17.63
CA VAL A 113 10.15 -4.90 -17.07
C VAL A 113 9.47 -5.82 -16.06
N SER A 114 9.40 -7.11 -16.37
CA SER A 114 8.93 -8.19 -15.47
C SER A 114 10.02 -8.78 -14.56
N LEU A 115 11.14 -8.07 -14.40
CA LEU A 115 12.30 -8.54 -13.61
C LEU A 115 12.15 -8.34 -12.10
N PHE A 116 11.15 -7.58 -11.65
CA PHE A 116 10.96 -7.26 -10.24
C PHE A 116 10.29 -8.41 -9.49
N LYS A 117 10.77 -8.67 -8.28
CA LYS A 117 10.12 -9.62 -7.37
C LYS A 117 8.74 -9.08 -6.98
N PRO A 118 7.75 -9.94 -6.72
CA PRO A 118 6.46 -9.50 -6.23
C PRO A 118 6.63 -8.70 -4.92
N PRO A 119 5.79 -7.67 -4.68
CA PRO A 119 5.86 -6.88 -3.47
C PRO A 119 5.58 -7.77 -2.24
N ASP A 120 6.24 -7.46 -1.14
CA ASP A 120 5.99 -8.14 0.13
C ASP A 120 4.64 -7.70 0.73
N GLY A 121 3.82 -8.68 1.12
CA GLY A 121 2.53 -8.47 1.78
C GLY A 121 2.64 -8.14 3.26
N SER A 122 3.85 -8.13 3.85
CA SER A 122 4.07 -7.83 5.27
C SER A 122 3.64 -6.42 5.69
N CYS A 123 3.44 -5.51 4.73
CA CYS A 123 2.90 -4.17 4.96
C CYS A 123 1.38 -4.14 5.15
N LEU A 124 0.69 -5.23 4.82
CA LEU A 124 -0.76 -5.33 4.88
C LEU A 124 -1.24 -5.69 6.30
N SER A 125 -2.48 -5.34 6.58
CA SER A 125 -3.18 -5.63 7.83
C SER A 125 -4.47 -6.39 7.53
N PRO A 126 -4.39 -7.70 7.22
CA PRO A 126 -5.60 -8.47 6.96
C PRO A 126 -6.45 -8.57 8.23
N ALA A 127 -7.77 -8.63 8.06
CA ALA A 127 -8.68 -8.81 9.20
C ALA A 127 -8.35 -10.07 10.00
N GLY A 128 -7.87 -11.13 9.32
CA GLY A 128 -7.52 -12.42 9.88
C GLY A 128 -8.73 -13.33 10.07
N GLU A 129 -8.53 -14.64 9.86
CA GLU A 129 -9.61 -15.65 9.91
C GLU A 129 -10.40 -15.61 11.22
N TYR A 130 -9.68 -15.45 12.34
CA TYR A 130 -10.26 -15.45 13.69
C TYR A 130 -11.22 -14.26 13.90
N ASN A 131 -10.75 -13.04 13.64
CA ASN A 131 -11.56 -11.84 13.83
C ASN A 131 -12.73 -11.78 12.82
N LEU A 132 -12.52 -12.24 11.59
CA LEU A 132 -13.58 -12.30 10.60
C LEU A 132 -14.69 -13.26 11.04
N ARG A 133 -14.32 -14.48 11.48
CA ARG A 133 -15.27 -15.48 11.99
C ARG A 133 -16.05 -14.97 13.19
N LEU A 134 -15.36 -14.38 14.17
CA LEU A 134 -16.00 -13.82 15.37
C LEU A 134 -17.00 -12.71 15.01
N GLY A 135 -16.64 -11.83 14.07
CA GLY A 135 -17.52 -10.76 13.62
C GLY A 135 -18.81 -11.29 12.99
N ILE A 136 -18.70 -12.28 12.10
CA ILE A 136 -19.85 -12.90 11.42
C ILE A 136 -20.75 -13.62 12.45
N GLN A 137 -20.15 -14.43 13.33
CA GLN A 137 -20.90 -15.20 14.31
C GLN A 137 -21.66 -14.30 15.30
N LYS A 138 -21.08 -13.16 15.68
CA LYS A 138 -21.69 -12.21 16.61
C LYS A 138 -22.93 -11.55 16.02
N GLU A 139 -22.84 -11.02 14.80
CA GLU A 139 -23.89 -10.16 14.23
C GLU A 139 -24.98 -10.97 13.52
N LEU A 140 -24.64 -12.11 12.89
CA LEU A 140 -25.58 -12.86 12.04
C LEU A 140 -26.06 -14.19 12.66
N GLN A 141 -25.40 -14.68 13.70
CA GLN A 141 -25.70 -15.96 14.36
C GLN A 141 -26.00 -17.14 13.39
N PRO A 142 -25.14 -17.38 12.38
CA PRO A 142 -25.39 -18.44 11.40
C PRO A 142 -25.07 -19.83 11.96
N ASP A 143 -25.63 -20.87 11.34
CA ASP A 143 -25.37 -22.27 11.70
C ASP A 143 -23.95 -22.73 11.35
N LEU A 144 -23.35 -22.17 10.28
CA LEU A 144 -22.00 -22.50 9.82
C LEU A 144 -21.22 -21.24 9.41
N VAL A 145 -19.93 -21.19 9.76
CA VAL A 145 -18.99 -20.14 9.33
C VAL A 145 -17.68 -20.78 8.89
N ALA A 146 -17.22 -20.45 7.69
CA ALA A 146 -15.90 -20.80 7.17
C ALA A 146 -15.13 -19.51 6.81
N THR A 147 -13.87 -19.42 7.22
CA THR A 147 -12.97 -18.31 6.92
C THR A 147 -11.62 -18.84 6.47
N HIS A 148 -10.94 -18.08 5.59
CA HIS A 148 -9.63 -18.44 5.04
C HIS A 148 -8.78 -17.18 4.83
N THR A 149 -7.47 -17.30 4.99
CA THR A 149 -6.46 -16.31 4.61
C THR A 149 -5.38 -17.02 3.79
N GLU A 150 -5.10 -16.49 2.60
CA GLU A 150 -4.02 -16.96 1.71
C GLU A 150 -2.63 -16.58 2.22
#